data_AF-J3GEH9-F1
#
_entry.id   AF-J3GEH9-F1
#
_cell.length_a   1.000
_cell.length_b   1.000
_cell.length_c   1.000
_cell.angle_alpha   90.00
_cell.angle_beta   90.00
_cell.angle_gamma   90.00
#
_symmetry.space_group_name_H-M   'P 1'
#
loop_
_entity.id
_entity.type
_entity.pdbx_description
1 polymer ?
#
loop_
_entity_poly.entity_id
_entity_poly.type
_entity_poly.pdbx_seq_one_letter_code
_entity_poly.pdbx_strand_id
1 'polypeptide(L)'
;MNPLQFRFPSVEALINAPVDIPALKAHGQIEVGGNTYRISSAADGQFQVERPDDQATQWTFFKSVYALLNGQSEDSHIARTLNEKAANPPTNPRQEPFPGGRFQLNPLILEKGQSSSPVTEVKDQGVPDGKEAFASLHEWAKKAEHLKQPITTEDIYTLYLDDNPKVQRLEPAEQKAVLNELVRLDREQGVDITPQSFDEMPAEYRRVVTLDRLIEGHPDPGMDFYRFEPKGRTSHELSTGRLTVNIEPRFSGELAQVIATLVKSENAIVAAKIAGPSEMGARPDSAVLHIKADYATTQALGRKLQAMLSRDALIDHAPAGMQPLAKGLYYAETMKNDSSSHGISRATLIETALKDQSDGALESKLRKAIAERGYNPDNPAFRMTPTPMLTDTPPSRAGSLPH
;
A
#
# COMPACT_ATOMS: atom_id res chain seq x y z
N MET A 1 -28.11 -42.02 9.19
CA MET A 1 -27.19 -40.92 8.83
C MET A 1 -27.40 -40.63 7.36
N ASN A 2 -27.81 -39.42 6.99
CA ASN A 2 -27.93 -39.05 5.58
C ASN A 2 -26.52 -38.99 4.97
N PRO A 3 -26.29 -39.56 3.78
CA PRO A 3 -24.99 -39.42 3.13
C PRO A 3 -24.73 -37.95 2.82
N LEU A 4 -23.56 -37.45 3.22
CA LEU A 4 -23.08 -36.11 2.82
C LEU A 4 -23.06 -36.06 1.30
N GLN A 5 -23.86 -35.16 0.73
CA GLN A 5 -24.11 -35.08 -0.71
C GLN A 5 -22.94 -34.44 -1.48
N PHE A 6 -22.09 -33.69 -0.79
CA PHE A 6 -20.96 -32.95 -1.36
C PHE A 6 -19.65 -33.45 -0.75
N ARG A 7 -18.95 -34.32 -1.47
CA ARG A 7 -17.67 -34.91 -1.06
C ARG A 7 -16.64 -34.78 -2.16
N PHE A 8 -15.49 -34.20 -1.82
CA PHE A 8 -14.40 -33.98 -2.75
C PHE A 8 -13.09 -34.50 -2.14
N PRO A 9 -12.27 -35.23 -2.90
CA PRO A 9 -11.02 -35.78 -2.39
C PRO A 9 -9.94 -34.71 -2.13
N SER A 10 -10.09 -33.50 -2.67
CA SER A 10 -9.19 -32.37 -2.46
C SER A 10 -9.86 -31.04 -2.87
N VAL A 11 -9.26 -29.90 -2.49
CA VAL A 11 -9.69 -28.56 -2.92
C VAL A 11 -9.62 -28.43 -4.45
N GLU A 12 -8.60 -28.99 -5.07
CA GLU A 12 -8.46 -28.98 -6.54
C GLU A 12 -9.59 -29.77 -7.24
N ALA A 13 -10.04 -30.87 -6.63
CA ALA A 13 -11.20 -31.60 -7.11
C ALA A 13 -12.51 -30.80 -6.93
N LEU A 14 -12.64 -30.01 -5.86
CA LEU A 14 -13.76 -29.10 -5.66
C LEU A 14 -13.78 -27.97 -6.72
N ILE A 15 -12.62 -27.37 -7.03
CA ILE A 15 -12.49 -26.31 -8.04
C ILE A 15 -13.02 -26.80 -9.39
N ASN A 16 -12.67 -28.03 -9.77
CA ASN A 16 -13.00 -28.58 -11.08
C ASN A 16 -14.37 -29.27 -11.15
N ALA A 17 -15.06 -29.47 -10.03
CA ALA A 17 -16.35 -30.15 -10.00
C ALA A 17 -17.55 -29.19 -10.13
N PRO A 18 -18.67 -29.64 -10.73
CA PRO A 18 -19.94 -28.93 -10.66
C PRO A 18 -20.53 -29.05 -9.23
N VAL A 19 -20.94 -27.93 -8.64
CA VAL A 19 -21.51 -27.87 -7.29
C VAL A 19 -22.90 -27.22 -7.36
N ASP A 20 -23.91 -27.90 -6.82
CA ASP A 20 -25.26 -27.35 -6.67
C ASP A 20 -25.30 -26.38 -5.47
N ILE A 21 -25.09 -25.10 -5.77
CA ILE A 21 -25.01 -24.02 -4.79
C ILE A 21 -26.32 -23.85 -3.98
N PRO A 22 -27.53 -23.87 -4.60
CA PRO A 22 -28.79 -23.87 -3.85
C PRO A 22 -28.92 -25.02 -2.84
N ALA A 23 -28.59 -26.25 -3.24
CA ALA A 23 -28.63 -27.41 -2.35
C ALA A 23 -27.58 -27.29 -1.22
N LEU A 24 -26.40 -26.74 -1.50
CA LEU A 24 -25.36 -26.50 -0.50
C LEU A 24 -25.79 -25.46 0.55
N LYS A 25 -26.55 -24.42 0.16
CA LYS A 25 -27.15 -23.46 1.11
C LYS A 25 -28.17 -24.11 2.05
N ALA A 26 -28.91 -25.12 1.56
CA ALA A 26 -29.92 -25.81 2.35
C ALA A 26 -29.32 -26.85 3.32
N HIS A 27 -28.24 -27.53 2.93
CA HIS A 27 -27.64 -28.62 3.70
C HIS A 27 -26.45 -28.20 4.57
N GLY A 28 -25.77 -27.11 4.23
CA GLY A 28 -24.82 -26.42 5.10
C GLY A 28 -23.58 -27.22 5.51
N GLN A 29 -23.21 -28.29 4.79
CA GLN A 29 -22.00 -29.08 5.05
C GLN A 29 -21.38 -29.64 3.77
N ILE A 30 -20.05 -29.70 3.73
CA ILE A 30 -19.24 -30.24 2.63
C ILE A 30 -18.04 -31.01 3.20
N GLU A 31 -17.63 -32.08 2.53
CA GLU A 31 -16.41 -32.82 2.88
C GLU A 31 -15.35 -32.57 1.80
N VAL A 32 -14.17 -32.10 2.20
CA VAL A 32 -13.03 -31.87 1.29
C VAL A 32 -11.77 -32.46 1.92
N GLY A 33 -11.05 -33.32 1.18
CA GLY A 33 -9.80 -33.91 1.67
C GLY A 33 -9.98 -34.80 2.92
N GLY A 34 -11.17 -35.35 3.13
CA GLY A 34 -11.52 -36.14 4.32
C GLY A 34 -11.92 -35.32 5.55
N ASN A 35 -11.93 -33.98 5.46
CA ASN A 35 -12.37 -33.08 6.52
C ASN A 35 -13.80 -32.58 6.23
N THR A 36 -14.66 -32.57 7.25
CA THR A 36 -16.03 -32.04 7.13
C THR A 36 -16.05 -30.57 7.55
N TYR A 37 -16.57 -29.71 6.67
CA TYR A 37 -16.71 -28.28 6.89
C TYR A 37 -18.18 -27.90 6.95
N ARG A 38 -18.51 -26.95 7.83
CA ARG A 38 -19.83 -26.34 7.91
C ARG A 38 -19.87 -25.10 7.03
N ILE A 39 -20.95 -24.97 6.28
CA ILE A 39 -21.20 -23.89 5.34
C ILE A 39 -22.39 -23.06 5.84
N SER A 40 -22.19 -21.77 6.01
CA SER A 40 -23.22 -20.81 6.39
C SER A 40 -23.23 -19.62 5.42
N SER A 41 -24.33 -18.86 5.40
CA SER A 41 -24.41 -17.61 4.63
C SER A 41 -24.12 -16.44 5.57
N ALA A 42 -23.14 -15.63 5.22
CA ALA A 42 -22.88 -14.34 5.84
C ALA A 42 -24.00 -13.33 5.52
N ALA A 43 -24.05 -12.23 6.27
CA ALA A 43 -25.07 -11.18 6.14
C ALA A 43 -25.05 -10.46 4.78
N ASP A 44 -23.94 -10.54 4.04
CA ASP A 44 -23.75 -10.01 2.69
C ASP A 44 -24.06 -11.04 1.58
N GLY A 45 -24.50 -12.25 1.96
CA GLY A 45 -24.86 -13.32 1.03
C GLY A 45 -23.70 -14.22 0.59
N GLN A 46 -22.47 -13.97 1.07
CA GLN A 46 -21.30 -14.81 0.82
C GLN A 46 -21.31 -16.08 1.69
N PHE A 47 -20.66 -17.13 1.21
CA PHE A 47 -20.44 -18.35 1.98
C PHE A 47 -19.31 -18.17 2.99
N GLN A 48 -19.58 -18.56 4.24
CA GLN A 48 -18.59 -18.78 5.28
C GLN A 48 -18.40 -20.28 5.49
N VAL A 49 -17.15 -20.68 5.73
CA VAL A 49 -16.72 -22.07 5.87
C VAL A 49 -16.02 -22.22 7.21
N GLU A 50 -16.50 -23.13 8.05
CA GLU A 50 -15.97 -23.35 9.38
C GLU A 50 -15.68 -24.84 9.62
N ARG A 51 -14.50 -25.16 10.16
CA ARG A 51 -14.18 -26.52 10.64
C ARG A 51 -14.79 -26.74 12.04
N PRO A 52 -15.52 -27.85 12.30
CA PRO A 52 -16.26 -28.05 13.57
C PRO A 52 -15.43 -28.11 14.86
N ASP A 53 -14.12 -28.36 14.80
CA ASP A 53 -13.29 -28.66 15.98
C ASP A 53 -12.81 -27.41 16.75
N ASP A 54 -13.18 -26.20 16.35
CA ASP A 54 -12.68 -24.94 16.96
C ASP A 54 -13.58 -24.37 18.10
N GLN A 55 -14.43 -25.19 18.73
CA GLN A 55 -15.28 -24.74 19.84
C GLN A 55 -14.62 -24.91 21.23
N ALA A 56 -13.72 -24.01 21.61
CA ALA A 56 -13.44 -23.71 23.02
C ALA A 56 -12.81 -22.32 23.25
N THR A 57 -13.67 -21.37 23.63
CA THR A 57 -13.45 -20.19 24.51
C THR A 57 -12.29 -19.21 24.24
N GLN A 58 -12.68 -17.96 23.92
CA GLN A 58 -11.93 -16.69 24.03
C GLN A 58 -10.69 -16.48 23.15
N TRP A 59 -10.35 -17.44 22.28
CA TRP A 59 -9.21 -17.36 21.35
C TRP A 59 -9.59 -17.16 19.87
N THR A 60 -10.89 -16.99 19.57
CA THR A 60 -11.44 -17.03 18.20
C THR A 60 -11.28 -15.75 17.38
N PHE A 61 -10.91 -14.61 17.97
CA PHE A 61 -10.68 -13.38 17.19
C PHE A 61 -9.26 -13.32 16.59
N PHE A 62 -8.25 -13.91 17.26
CA PHE A 62 -6.87 -13.82 16.79
C PHE A 62 -6.50 -14.92 15.80
N LYS A 63 -7.11 -16.11 15.87
CA LYS A 63 -6.82 -17.16 14.86
C LYS A 63 -7.32 -16.80 13.45
N SER A 64 -8.43 -16.09 13.31
CA SER A 64 -8.94 -15.66 11.99
C SER A 64 -8.00 -14.66 11.31
N VAL A 65 -7.35 -13.78 12.08
CA VAL A 65 -6.32 -12.84 11.58
C VAL A 65 -5.00 -13.55 11.27
N TYR A 66 -4.68 -14.63 11.98
CA TYR A 66 -3.44 -15.37 11.74
C TYR A 66 -3.51 -16.33 10.54
N ALA A 67 -4.70 -16.88 10.23
CA ALA A 67 -4.92 -17.63 8.98
C ALA A 67 -4.78 -16.73 7.72
N LEU A 68 -4.87 -15.41 7.88
CA LEU A 68 -4.60 -14.41 6.85
C LEU A 68 -3.10 -14.12 6.66
N LEU A 69 -2.26 -14.39 7.67
CA LEU A 69 -0.85 -13.97 7.68
C LEU A 69 0.15 -15.10 7.41
N ASN A 70 -0.24 -16.37 7.43
CA ASN A 70 0.64 -17.49 7.06
C ASN A 70 -0.11 -18.61 6.35
N GLY A 71 -0.06 -18.60 5.01
CA GLY A 71 -0.58 -19.68 4.15
C GLY A 71 -2.10 -19.75 4.15
N GLN A 72 -2.72 -19.58 2.97
CA GLN A 72 -4.17 -19.56 2.89
C GLN A 72 -4.78 -20.84 3.50
N SER A 73 -5.61 -20.67 4.53
CA SER A 73 -6.30 -21.80 5.15
C SER A 73 -7.19 -22.51 4.13
N GLU A 74 -7.27 -23.83 4.22
CA GLU A 74 -8.08 -24.67 3.34
C GLU A 74 -9.55 -24.18 3.30
N ASP A 75 -10.07 -23.76 4.46
CA ASP A 75 -11.39 -23.15 4.66
C ASP A 75 -11.58 -21.87 3.82
N SER A 76 -10.56 -21.01 3.73
CA SER A 76 -10.59 -19.79 2.92
C SER A 76 -10.56 -20.10 1.41
N HIS A 77 -9.81 -21.11 1.00
CA HIS A 77 -9.80 -21.60 -0.39
C HIS A 77 -11.16 -22.18 -0.79
N ILE A 78 -11.78 -22.96 0.10
CA ILE A 78 -13.11 -23.53 -0.11
C ILE A 78 -14.15 -22.41 -0.18
N ALA A 79 -14.11 -21.44 0.73
CA ALA A 79 -15.02 -20.29 0.75
C ALA A 79 -14.93 -19.49 -0.57
N ARG A 80 -13.71 -19.17 -1.01
CA ARG A 80 -13.49 -18.46 -2.27
C ARG A 80 -14.02 -19.24 -3.47
N THR A 81 -13.69 -20.53 -3.57
CA THR A 81 -14.13 -21.40 -4.66
C THR A 81 -15.65 -21.48 -4.74
N LEU A 82 -16.34 -21.60 -3.60
CA LEU A 82 -17.80 -21.64 -3.53
C LEU A 82 -18.44 -20.30 -3.89
N ASN A 83 -17.85 -19.19 -3.44
CA ASN A 83 -18.31 -17.84 -3.78
C ASN A 83 -18.10 -17.52 -5.27
N GLU A 84 -16.99 -17.95 -5.87
CA GLU A 84 -16.74 -17.81 -7.31
C GLU A 84 -17.74 -18.60 -8.15
N LYS A 85 -18.06 -19.83 -7.74
CA LYS A 85 -19.10 -20.65 -8.39
C LYS A 85 -20.51 -20.08 -8.19
N ALA A 86 -20.78 -19.43 -7.06
CA ALA A 86 -22.03 -18.73 -6.82
C ALA A 86 -22.16 -17.44 -7.65
N ALA A 87 -21.04 -16.74 -7.88
CA ALA A 87 -20.98 -15.53 -8.71
C ALA A 87 -21.04 -15.84 -10.21
N ASN A 88 -20.53 -17.01 -10.64
CA ASN A 88 -20.50 -17.46 -12.03
C ASN A 88 -21.27 -18.78 -12.20
N PRO A 89 -22.61 -18.78 -12.05
CA PRO A 89 -23.42 -19.96 -12.31
C PRO A 89 -23.32 -20.35 -13.80
N PRO A 90 -23.23 -21.64 -14.14
CA PRO A 90 -23.17 -22.07 -15.53
C PRO A 90 -24.38 -21.57 -16.33
N THR A 91 -24.12 -20.98 -17.50
CA THR A 91 -25.12 -20.37 -18.39
C THR A 91 -26.03 -21.41 -19.05
N ASN A 92 -27.29 -21.52 -18.60
CA ASN A 92 -28.56 -21.37 -19.38
C ASN A 92 -29.78 -22.02 -18.66
N PRO A 93 -31.03 -21.56 -18.86
CA PRO A 93 -31.57 -20.26 -18.45
C PRO A 93 -32.91 -20.38 -17.68
N ARG A 94 -33.36 -19.31 -17.01
CA ARG A 94 -34.79 -18.95 -16.95
C ARG A 94 -34.95 -17.44 -16.69
N GLN A 95 -35.52 -16.78 -17.69
CA GLN A 95 -35.91 -15.36 -17.72
C GLN A 95 -37.17 -15.10 -16.88
N GLU A 96 -37.34 -13.85 -16.43
CA GLU A 96 -38.54 -12.97 -16.44
C GLU A 96 -38.38 -11.83 -15.38
N PRO A 97 -39.02 -10.64 -15.50
CA PRO A 97 -38.29 -9.38 -15.70
C PRO A 97 -38.76 -8.10 -14.92
N PHE A 98 -37.97 -7.01 -15.06
CA PHE A 98 -38.24 -5.54 -14.88
C PHE A 98 -38.52 -4.95 -13.47
N PRO A 99 -38.51 -3.60 -13.25
CA PRO A 99 -37.91 -2.44 -13.96
C PRO A 99 -37.03 -1.55 -13.03
N GLY A 100 -36.08 -0.69 -13.44
CA GLY A 100 -36.24 0.58 -14.18
C GLY A 100 -36.22 1.81 -13.23
N GLY A 101 -35.10 2.53 -13.13
CA GLY A 101 -35.00 3.79 -12.38
C GLY A 101 -33.72 4.58 -12.72
N ARG A 102 -33.86 5.61 -13.56
CA ARG A 102 -32.81 6.58 -13.93
C ARG A 102 -32.66 7.64 -12.83
N PHE A 103 -31.44 7.92 -12.39
CA PHE A 103 -31.11 9.17 -11.70
C PHE A 103 -30.10 9.98 -12.53
N GLN A 104 -30.48 11.22 -12.82
CA GLN A 104 -29.68 12.23 -13.51
C GLN A 104 -28.78 12.94 -12.50
N LEU A 105 -27.52 13.18 -12.87
CA LEU A 105 -26.56 14.01 -12.13
C LEU A 105 -26.63 15.45 -12.66
N ASN A 106 -26.84 16.42 -11.76
CA ASN A 106 -26.54 17.84 -12.01
C ASN A 106 -25.20 18.20 -11.35
N PRO A 107 -24.33 18.98 -12.01
CA PRO A 107 -23.06 19.42 -11.44
C PRO A 107 -23.24 20.64 -10.52
N LEU A 108 -22.63 20.60 -9.34
CA LEU A 108 -22.57 21.69 -8.37
C LEU A 108 -21.45 22.69 -8.71
N ILE A 109 -21.81 23.96 -8.58
CA ILE A 109 -21.03 25.17 -8.87
C ILE A 109 -19.94 25.36 -7.81
N LEU A 110 -18.73 25.68 -8.28
CA LEU A 110 -17.54 25.96 -7.47
C LEU A 110 -17.51 27.44 -7.07
N GLU A 111 -17.75 27.76 -5.79
CA GLU A 111 -17.55 29.12 -5.26
C GLU A 111 -16.08 29.37 -4.87
N LYS A 112 -15.57 30.51 -5.34
CA LYS A 112 -14.25 31.06 -5.01
C LYS A 112 -14.23 31.59 -3.58
N GLY A 113 -13.44 30.97 -2.71
CA GLY A 113 -13.05 31.52 -1.42
C GLY A 113 -11.64 32.11 -1.48
N GLN A 114 -11.53 33.44 -1.40
CA GLN A 114 -10.26 34.16 -1.19
C GLN A 114 -9.84 34.03 0.28
N SER A 115 -8.57 33.71 0.53
CA SER A 115 -7.91 34.00 1.81
C SER A 115 -6.44 34.34 1.55
N SER A 116 -6.02 35.47 2.08
CA SER A 116 -4.75 36.15 1.86
C SER A 116 -3.89 36.09 3.12
N SER A 117 -2.63 35.69 2.99
CA SER A 117 -1.48 36.05 3.86
C SER A 117 -0.17 35.56 3.20
N PRO A 118 0.99 36.20 3.50
CA PRO A 118 2.01 36.50 2.49
C PRO A 118 2.92 35.31 2.18
N VAL A 119 3.02 34.99 0.89
CA VAL A 119 3.97 34.02 0.35
C VAL A 119 5.36 34.66 0.36
N THR A 120 6.27 34.09 1.16
CA THR A 120 7.69 34.30 0.92
C THR A 120 8.02 33.52 -0.35
N GLU A 121 8.46 34.22 -1.38
CA GLU A 121 8.73 33.70 -2.72
C GLU A 121 9.82 32.61 -2.65
N VAL A 122 9.40 31.34 -2.58
CA VAL A 122 10.30 30.20 -2.79
C VAL A 122 10.46 30.07 -4.29
N LYS A 123 11.66 30.34 -4.80
CA LYS A 123 12.02 30.14 -6.21
C LYS A 123 11.63 28.73 -6.63
N ASP A 124 10.91 28.64 -7.75
CA ASP A 124 10.55 27.40 -8.45
C ASP A 124 11.84 26.65 -8.81
N GLN A 125 12.26 25.74 -7.93
CA GLN A 125 13.32 24.78 -8.25
C GLN A 125 12.64 23.69 -9.07
N GLY A 126 12.81 23.76 -10.39
CA GLY A 126 12.29 22.74 -11.32
C GLY A 126 12.72 21.32 -10.94
N VAL A 127 12.10 20.32 -11.58
CA VAL A 127 12.38 18.90 -11.32
C VAL A 127 13.89 18.63 -11.36
N PRO A 128 14.48 18.06 -10.29
CA PRO A 128 15.91 17.77 -10.23
C PRO A 128 16.34 16.73 -11.26
N ASP A 129 17.64 16.72 -11.58
CA ASP A 129 18.24 15.73 -12.47
C ASP A 129 17.95 14.30 -11.96
N GLY A 130 17.26 13.50 -12.77
CA GLY A 130 16.81 12.16 -12.42
C GLY A 130 17.81 11.05 -12.73
N LYS A 131 19.04 11.37 -13.17
CA LYS A 131 20.05 10.36 -13.54
C LYS A 131 20.25 9.27 -12.50
N GLU A 132 20.41 9.62 -11.22
CA GLU A 132 20.64 8.62 -10.16
C GLU A 132 19.39 7.76 -9.88
N ALA A 133 18.21 8.40 -9.84
CA ALA A 133 16.94 7.72 -9.65
C ALA A 133 16.65 6.74 -10.81
N PHE A 134 16.85 7.18 -12.04
CA PHE A 134 16.68 6.34 -13.22
C PHE A 134 17.73 5.23 -13.29
N ALA A 135 19.00 5.53 -13.03
CA ALA A 135 20.07 4.52 -13.06
C ALA A 135 19.82 3.39 -12.05
N SER A 136 19.42 3.72 -10.82
CA SER A 136 19.10 2.71 -9.81
C SER A 136 17.90 1.84 -10.20
N LEU A 137 16.84 2.43 -10.78
CA LEU A 137 15.69 1.68 -11.30
C LEU A 137 16.08 0.78 -12.48
N HIS A 138 16.93 1.27 -13.39
CA HIS A 138 17.42 0.49 -14.53
C HIS A 138 18.32 -0.67 -14.08
N GLU A 139 19.17 -0.48 -13.07
CA GLU A 139 19.97 -1.57 -12.49
C GLU A 139 19.08 -2.63 -11.82
N TRP A 140 18.00 -2.23 -11.15
CA TRP A 140 17.01 -3.18 -10.65
C TRP A 140 16.32 -3.95 -11.79
N ALA A 141 15.96 -3.27 -12.89
CA ALA A 141 15.39 -3.92 -14.07
C ALA A 141 16.35 -4.95 -14.70
N LYS A 142 17.66 -4.64 -14.78
CA LYS A 142 18.68 -5.59 -15.25
C LYS A 142 18.80 -6.82 -14.35
N LYS A 143 18.76 -6.64 -13.02
CA LYS A 143 18.72 -7.78 -12.09
C LYS A 143 17.50 -8.66 -12.35
N ALA A 144 16.36 -8.04 -12.63
CA ALA A 144 15.11 -8.75 -12.93
C ALA A 144 15.14 -9.52 -14.28
N GLU A 145 15.91 -9.10 -15.28
CA GLU A 145 16.09 -9.86 -16.54
C GLU A 145 16.60 -11.29 -16.32
N HIS A 146 17.33 -11.50 -15.21
CA HIS A 146 17.91 -12.81 -14.88
C HIS A 146 16.99 -13.72 -14.08
N LEU A 147 15.78 -13.26 -13.73
CA LEU A 147 14.79 -14.09 -13.03
C LEU A 147 14.20 -15.16 -13.96
N LYS A 148 13.79 -16.28 -13.37
CA LYS A 148 13.15 -17.38 -14.11
C LYS A 148 11.79 -16.95 -14.63
N GLN A 149 11.51 -17.31 -15.88
CA GLN A 149 10.21 -17.04 -16.50
C GLN A 149 9.17 -18.11 -16.11
N PRO A 150 7.87 -17.76 -16.00
CA PRO A 150 7.31 -16.41 -16.18
C PRO A 150 7.60 -15.51 -14.98
N ILE A 151 8.06 -14.28 -15.25
CA ILE A 151 8.32 -13.27 -14.22
C ILE A 151 7.03 -12.57 -13.79
N THR A 152 6.88 -12.34 -12.48
CA THR A 152 5.76 -11.59 -11.87
C THR A 152 6.24 -10.29 -11.21
N THR A 153 5.30 -9.36 -10.94
CA THR A 153 5.59 -8.15 -10.13
C THR A 153 6.15 -8.54 -8.76
N GLU A 154 5.65 -9.59 -8.13
CA GLU A 154 6.09 -10.06 -6.81
C GLU A 154 7.55 -10.55 -6.82
N ASP A 155 7.97 -11.28 -7.85
CA ASP A 155 9.37 -11.72 -8.00
C ASP A 155 10.31 -10.51 -8.11
N ILE A 156 9.92 -9.50 -8.90
CA ILE A 156 10.70 -8.28 -9.09
C ILE A 156 10.73 -7.46 -7.80
N TYR A 157 9.60 -7.35 -7.10
CA TYR A 157 9.50 -6.66 -5.82
C TYR A 157 10.36 -7.30 -4.73
N THR A 158 10.51 -8.63 -4.74
CA THR A 158 11.41 -9.33 -3.82
C THR A 158 12.87 -8.87 -3.97
N LEU A 159 13.34 -8.64 -5.21
CA LEU A 159 14.67 -8.06 -5.45
C LEU A 159 14.84 -6.67 -4.84
N TYR A 160 13.77 -5.87 -4.79
CA TYR A 160 13.78 -4.57 -4.12
C TYR A 160 13.82 -4.73 -2.60
N LEU A 161 13.05 -5.66 -2.04
CA LEU A 161 13.07 -5.97 -0.60
C LEU A 161 14.40 -6.54 -0.12
N ASP A 162 15.18 -7.18 -1.00
CA ASP A 162 16.50 -7.71 -0.66
C ASP A 162 17.62 -6.65 -0.71
N ASP A 163 17.36 -5.49 -1.31
CA ASP A 163 18.31 -4.36 -1.36
C ASP A 163 18.28 -3.59 -0.03
N ASN A 164 18.88 -4.19 0.99
CA ASN A 164 18.78 -3.70 2.36
C ASN A 164 19.98 -2.86 2.81
N PRO A 165 19.76 -1.84 3.66
CA PRO A 165 20.85 -1.13 4.29
C PRO A 165 21.67 -2.09 5.18
N LYS A 166 22.99 -2.00 5.09
CA LYS A 166 23.92 -2.83 5.87
C LYS A 166 24.11 -2.24 7.27
N VAL A 167 23.13 -2.45 8.14
CA VAL A 167 23.10 -1.91 9.51
C VAL A 167 23.04 -2.99 10.57
N GLN A 168 23.48 -2.65 11.78
CA GLN A 168 23.35 -3.54 12.93
C GLN A 168 21.89 -3.57 13.39
N ARG A 169 21.35 -4.78 13.56
CA ARG A 169 19.98 -4.97 14.07
C ARG A 169 19.93 -4.72 15.57
N LEU A 170 18.76 -4.30 16.05
CA LEU A 170 18.50 -4.11 17.47
C LEU A 170 18.46 -5.44 18.22
N GLU A 171 19.03 -5.46 19.42
CA GLU A 171 18.89 -6.59 20.34
C GLU A 171 17.48 -6.63 20.95
N PRO A 172 16.97 -7.78 21.42
CA PRO A 172 15.60 -7.92 21.91
C PRO A 172 15.18 -6.89 22.99
N ALA A 173 16.11 -6.51 23.87
CA ALA A 173 15.85 -5.49 24.89
C ALA A 173 15.64 -4.09 24.30
N GLU A 174 16.41 -3.74 23.27
CA GLU A 174 16.29 -2.46 22.55
C GLU A 174 15.01 -2.45 21.72
N GLN A 175 14.67 -3.56 21.06
CA GLN A 175 13.41 -3.71 20.35
C GLN A 175 12.20 -3.47 21.27
N LYS A 176 12.22 -4.08 22.46
CA LYS A 176 11.19 -3.84 23.49
C LYS A 176 11.11 -2.38 23.92
N ALA A 177 12.25 -1.70 24.04
CA ALA A 177 12.28 -0.28 24.39
C ALA A 177 11.61 0.59 23.31
N VAL A 178 11.84 0.28 22.03
CA VAL A 178 11.16 0.96 20.90
C VAL A 178 9.64 0.74 20.95
N LEU A 179 9.18 -0.50 21.17
CA LEU A 179 7.74 -0.78 21.29
C LEU A 179 7.10 -0.03 22.46
N ASN A 180 7.77 0.02 23.61
CA ASN A 180 7.29 0.81 24.76
C ASN A 180 7.22 2.30 24.44
N GLU A 181 8.15 2.82 23.64
CA GLU A 181 8.15 4.20 23.20
C GLU A 181 6.96 4.49 22.27
N LEU A 182 6.62 3.58 21.36
CA LEU A 182 5.40 3.70 20.54
C LEU A 182 4.13 3.75 21.41
N VAL A 183 4.02 2.87 22.41
CA VAL A 183 2.91 2.88 23.38
C VAL A 183 2.85 4.20 24.15
N ARG A 184 4.01 4.75 24.54
CA ARG A 184 4.09 6.03 25.23
C ARG A 184 3.57 7.17 24.34
N LEU A 185 3.99 7.19 23.07
CA LEU A 185 3.59 8.21 22.09
C LEU A 185 2.10 8.13 21.73
N ASP A 186 1.52 6.93 21.60
CA ASP A 186 0.08 6.73 21.34
C ASP A 186 -0.81 7.31 22.45
N ARG A 187 -0.31 7.32 23.69
CA ARG A 187 -1.00 7.91 24.84
C ARG A 187 -0.91 9.43 24.87
N GLU A 188 -0.04 10.05 24.08
CA GLU A 188 0.06 11.51 23.97
C GLU A 188 -1.07 12.09 23.10
N GLN A 189 -1.39 13.37 23.33
CA GLN A 189 -2.40 14.04 22.51
C GLN A 189 -1.86 14.42 21.13
N GLY A 190 -2.57 14.00 20.08
CA GLY A 190 -2.45 14.57 18.72
C GLY A 190 -2.06 13.59 17.63
N VAL A 191 -1.68 12.36 17.97
CA VAL A 191 -1.38 11.27 17.02
C VAL A 191 -2.03 10.00 17.53
N ASP A 192 -2.58 9.20 16.62
CA ASP A 192 -3.01 7.83 16.88
C ASP A 192 -1.98 6.90 16.23
N ILE A 193 -1.51 5.89 16.97
CA ILE A 193 -0.55 4.89 16.47
C ILE A 193 -1.19 3.52 16.43
N THR A 194 -1.23 2.91 15.25
CA THR A 194 -1.86 1.58 15.07
C THR A 194 -0.94 0.64 14.28
N PRO A 195 -0.88 -0.65 14.64
CA PRO A 195 -0.15 -1.63 13.84
C PRO A 195 -0.94 -1.93 12.54
N GLN A 196 -0.23 -2.02 11.43
CA GLN A 196 -0.81 -2.12 10.09
C GLN A 196 -1.56 -3.44 9.89
N SER A 197 -1.13 -4.52 10.58
CA SER A 197 -1.84 -5.81 10.58
C SER A 197 -3.30 -5.69 11.06
N PHE A 198 -3.67 -4.60 11.73
CA PHE A 198 -5.03 -4.33 12.21
C PHE A 198 -5.79 -3.32 11.33
N ASP A 199 -5.31 -2.99 10.12
CA ASP A 199 -6.00 -2.06 9.20
C ASP A 199 -7.44 -2.52 8.88
N GLU A 200 -7.65 -3.84 8.77
CA GLU A 200 -8.96 -4.46 8.49
C GLU A 200 -9.89 -4.49 9.71
N MET A 201 -9.38 -4.18 10.90
CA MET A 201 -10.22 -4.10 12.10
C MET A 201 -11.23 -2.95 11.93
N PRO A 202 -12.51 -3.16 12.26
CA PRO A 202 -13.51 -2.10 12.16
C PRO A 202 -13.10 -0.89 13.03
N ALA A 203 -13.38 0.31 12.54
CA ALA A 203 -12.89 1.55 13.14
C ALA A 203 -13.35 1.73 14.60
N GLU A 204 -14.53 1.22 14.94
CA GLU A 204 -15.08 1.20 16.29
C GLU A 204 -14.25 0.36 17.26
N TYR A 205 -13.64 -0.74 16.81
CA TYR A 205 -12.77 -1.57 17.63
C TYR A 205 -11.38 -0.95 17.75
N ARG A 206 -10.84 -0.39 16.65
CA ARG A 206 -9.55 0.33 16.68
C ARG A 206 -9.54 1.52 17.65
N ARG A 207 -10.70 2.15 17.90
CA ARG A 207 -10.81 3.30 18.80
C ARG A 207 -10.87 2.94 20.29
N VAL A 208 -11.15 1.68 20.63
CA VAL A 208 -11.33 1.25 22.03
C VAL A 208 -10.21 0.34 22.53
N VAL A 209 -9.43 -0.26 21.63
CA VAL A 209 -8.26 -1.07 21.98
C VAL A 209 -7.02 -0.19 21.97
N THR A 210 -6.33 -0.14 23.10
CA THR A 210 -5.08 0.62 23.25
C THR A 210 -3.91 -0.10 22.58
N LEU A 211 -2.91 0.65 22.10
CA LEU A 211 -1.77 0.08 21.36
C LEU A 211 -1.01 -1.00 22.16
N ASP A 212 -0.87 -0.85 23.48
CA ASP A 212 -0.26 -1.87 24.34
C ASP A 212 -0.98 -3.22 24.28
N ARG A 213 -2.31 -3.22 24.24
CA ARG A 213 -3.11 -4.45 24.09
C ARG A 213 -2.95 -5.07 22.70
N LEU A 214 -2.85 -4.23 21.67
CA LEU A 214 -2.59 -4.72 20.30
C LEU A 214 -1.21 -5.37 20.22
N ILE A 215 -0.18 -4.75 20.83
CA ILE A 215 1.18 -5.30 20.88
C ILE A 215 1.24 -6.59 21.70
N GLU A 216 0.57 -6.66 22.86
CA GLU A 216 0.50 -7.87 23.71
C GLU A 216 -0.14 -9.07 22.98
N GLY A 217 -1.12 -8.81 22.10
CA GLY A 217 -1.81 -9.84 21.31
C GLY A 217 -1.15 -10.17 19.96
N HIS A 218 -0.15 -9.40 19.55
CA HIS A 218 0.52 -9.57 18.26
C HIS A 218 1.62 -10.66 18.37
N PRO A 219 1.76 -11.58 17.41
CA PRO A 219 2.71 -12.69 17.53
C PRO A 219 4.15 -12.23 17.46
N ASP A 220 4.38 -11.21 16.63
CA ASP A 220 5.69 -10.67 16.36
C ASP A 220 5.60 -9.15 16.14
N PRO A 221 5.34 -8.37 17.20
CA PRO A 221 5.18 -6.92 17.07
C PRO A 221 6.45 -6.24 16.55
N GLY A 222 7.60 -6.93 16.57
CA GLY A 222 8.82 -6.47 15.92
C GLY A 222 8.67 -6.32 14.40
N MET A 223 7.87 -7.18 13.77
CA MET A 223 7.79 -7.32 12.31
C MET A 223 6.69 -6.48 11.65
N ASP A 224 5.74 -5.98 12.43
CA ASP A 224 4.65 -5.16 11.88
C ASP A 224 5.13 -3.75 11.54
N PHE A 225 4.36 -3.02 10.76
CA PHE A 225 4.54 -1.58 10.63
C PHE A 225 3.53 -0.84 11.49
N TYR A 226 3.94 0.29 12.03
CA TYR A 226 3.11 1.16 12.84
C TYR A 226 2.76 2.42 12.06
N ARG A 227 1.47 2.65 11.85
CA ARG A 227 0.93 3.88 11.24
C ARG A 227 0.83 4.97 12.29
N PHE A 228 1.21 6.18 11.91
CA PHE A 228 1.06 7.40 12.70
C PHE A 228 0.08 8.30 11.96
N GLU A 229 -1.09 8.54 12.55
CA GLU A 229 -2.15 9.34 11.95
C GLU A 229 -2.48 10.53 12.84
N PRO A 230 -2.74 11.73 12.27
CA PRO A 230 -3.11 12.89 13.07
C PRO A 230 -4.50 12.70 13.68
N LYS A 231 -4.58 12.76 15.01
CA LYS A 231 -5.83 12.52 15.74
C LYS A 231 -6.89 13.54 15.34
N GLY A 232 -8.09 13.06 15.00
CA GLY A 232 -9.25 13.90 14.67
C GLY A 232 -9.24 14.50 13.25
N ARG A 233 -8.28 14.15 12.39
CA ARG A 233 -8.33 14.48 10.96
C ARG A 233 -8.82 13.25 10.19
N THR A 234 -9.85 13.41 9.37
CA THR A 234 -10.26 12.37 8.44
C THR A 234 -9.32 12.39 7.23
N SER A 235 -8.51 11.35 7.08
CA SER A 235 -7.63 11.17 5.92
C SER A 235 -8.45 10.73 4.69
N HIS A 236 -9.16 11.67 4.08
CA HIS A 236 -9.78 11.48 2.75
C HIS A 236 -8.95 12.09 1.62
N GLU A 237 -7.85 12.77 1.95
CA GLU A 237 -6.99 13.41 0.97
C GLU A 237 -5.92 12.44 0.46
N LEU A 238 -5.81 12.36 -0.87
CA LEU A 238 -4.83 11.50 -1.53
C LEU A 238 -3.42 12.09 -1.34
N SER A 239 -2.51 11.29 -0.80
CA SER A 239 -1.08 11.60 -0.78
C SER A 239 -0.54 11.66 -2.20
N THR A 240 0.17 12.73 -2.54
CA THR A 240 0.79 12.92 -3.86
C THR A 240 2.29 12.62 -3.83
N GLY A 241 2.93 12.75 -2.67
CA GLY A 241 4.35 12.47 -2.47
C GLY A 241 4.58 11.52 -1.30
N ARG A 242 5.79 10.98 -1.24
CA ARG A 242 6.30 10.24 -0.09
C ARG A 242 7.73 10.66 0.22
N LEU A 243 8.04 10.71 1.50
CA LEU A 243 9.39 10.85 2.02
C LEU A 243 9.78 9.56 2.72
N THR A 244 10.75 8.83 2.19
CA THR A 244 11.37 7.68 2.84
C THR A 244 12.56 8.17 3.67
N VAL A 245 12.66 7.67 4.90
CA VAL A 245 13.69 8.02 5.88
C VAL A 245 14.43 6.76 6.29
N ASN A 246 15.74 6.74 6.09
CA ASN A 246 16.61 5.63 6.45
C ASN A 246 17.54 6.04 7.59
N ILE A 247 17.48 5.28 8.69
CA ILE A 247 18.24 5.52 9.92
C ILE A 247 18.98 4.27 10.40
N GLU A 248 20.03 4.46 11.21
CA GLU A 248 20.58 3.40 12.04
C GLU A 248 19.50 2.90 13.03
N PRO A 249 19.26 1.59 13.15
CA PRO A 249 18.17 1.05 13.96
C PRO A 249 18.15 1.50 15.43
N ARG A 250 19.32 1.79 16.02
CA ARG A 250 19.44 2.34 17.39
C ARG A 250 18.69 3.65 17.62
N PHE A 251 18.37 4.40 16.57
CA PHE A 251 17.60 5.65 16.65
C PHE A 251 16.10 5.49 16.36
N SER A 252 15.58 4.26 16.29
CA SER A 252 14.16 4.00 15.98
C SER A 252 13.19 4.74 16.91
N GLY A 253 13.47 4.73 18.21
CA GLY A 253 12.64 5.46 19.19
C GLY A 253 12.70 6.97 19.01
N GLU A 254 13.87 7.52 18.69
CA GLU A 254 14.05 8.95 18.41
C GLU A 254 13.29 9.35 17.14
N LEU A 255 13.40 8.56 16.07
CA LEU A 255 12.66 8.78 14.84
C LEU A 255 11.15 8.75 15.07
N ALA A 256 10.64 7.82 15.90
CA ALA A 256 9.23 7.76 16.25
C ALA A 256 8.75 9.05 16.95
N GLN A 257 9.54 9.62 17.87
CA GLN A 257 9.24 10.90 18.52
C GLN A 257 9.18 12.06 17.51
N VAL A 258 10.18 12.12 16.61
CA VAL A 258 10.24 13.16 15.57
C VAL A 258 9.04 13.05 14.63
N ILE A 259 8.72 11.83 14.16
CA ILE A 259 7.59 11.59 13.27
C ILE A 259 6.27 11.92 13.95
N ALA A 260 6.05 11.52 15.21
CA ALA A 260 4.85 11.88 15.95
C ALA A 260 4.69 13.41 16.06
N THR A 261 5.78 14.13 16.34
CA THR A 261 5.79 15.60 16.40
C THR A 261 5.43 16.23 15.05
N LEU A 262 5.99 15.71 13.96
CA LEU A 262 5.72 16.22 12.61
C LEU A 262 4.30 15.90 12.15
N VAL A 263 3.80 14.68 12.33
CA VAL A 263 2.41 14.29 11.99
C VAL A 263 1.41 15.19 12.70
N LYS A 264 1.66 15.51 13.98
CA LYS A 264 0.83 16.42 14.77
C LYS A 264 0.85 17.86 14.22
N SER A 265 2.03 18.37 13.89
CA SER A 265 2.23 19.80 13.61
C SER A 265 2.14 20.19 12.13
N GLU A 266 2.39 19.26 11.21
CA GLU A 266 2.49 19.53 9.79
C GLU A 266 1.25 19.06 9.04
N ASN A 267 0.42 20.00 8.58
CA ASN A 267 -0.80 19.68 7.83
C ASN A 267 -0.51 18.97 6.50
N ALA A 268 0.69 19.11 5.94
CA ALA A 268 1.08 18.45 4.70
C ALA A 268 1.28 16.92 4.86
N ILE A 269 1.47 16.43 6.08
CA ILE A 269 1.62 14.99 6.35
C ILE A 269 0.22 14.39 6.54
N VAL A 270 -0.12 13.44 5.69
CA VAL A 270 -1.39 12.70 5.75
C VAL A 270 -1.29 11.59 6.80
N ALA A 271 -0.21 10.83 6.73
CA ALA A 271 0.12 9.76 7.67
C ALA A 271 1.62 9.47 7.58
N ALA A 272 2.15 8.75 8.56
CA ALA A 272 3.46 8.12 8.45
C ALA A 272 3.38 6.65 8.81
N LYS A 273 4.40 5.90 8.44
CA LYS A 273 4.54 4.47 8.69
C LYS A 273 5.98 4.20 9.10
N ILE A 274 6.18 3.50 10.21
CA ILE A 274 7.50 3.08 10.68
C ILE A 274 7.48 1.56 10.84
N ALA A 275 8.47 0.86 10.29
CA ALA A 275 8.68 -0.55 10.51
C ALA A 275 8.92 -0.81 12.00
N GLY A 276 8.42 -1.94 12.48
CA GLY A 276 8.70 -2.41 13.82
C GLY A 276 10.20 -2.67 14.01
N PRO A 277 10.64 -2.78 15.26
CA PRO A 277 12.06 -2.75 15.59
C PRO A 277 12.87 -3.97 15.09
N SER A 278 12.26 -5.11 14.76
CA SER A 278 12.99 -6.22 14.11
C SER A 278 13.15 -6.00 12.60
N GLU A 279 12.27 -5.20 11.98
CA GLU A 279 12.28 -4.88 10.55
C GLU A 279 12.99 -3.55 10.23
N MET A 280 13.39 -2.79 11.24
CA MET A 280 14.20 -1.59 11.03
C MET A 280 15.54 -1.97 10.42
N GLY A 281 15.83 -1.42 9.24
CA GLY A 281 17.01 -1.75 8.44
C GLY A 281 16.96 -3.14 7.78
N ALA A 282 15.84 -3.86 7.85
CA ALA A 282 15.60 -5.11 7.11
C ALA A 282 15.12 -4.88 5.68
N ARG A 283 14.82 -3.63 5.36
CA ARG A 283 14.06 -3.23 4.19
C ARG A 283 14.57 -1.90 3.68
N PRO A 284 14.44 -1.61 2.38
CA PRO A 284 14.84 -0.31 1.81
C PRO A 284 13.99 0.86 2.33
N ASP A 285 12.75 0.61 2.78
CA ASP A 285 11.77 1.62 3.16
C ASP A 285 11.19 1.44 4.58
N SER A 286 12.08 1.37 5.58
CA SER A 286 11.69 1.16 6.98
C SER A 286 10.93 2.33 7.63
N ALA A 287 10.99 3.56 7.11
CA ALA A 287 10.13 4.65 7.57
C ALA A 287 9.69 5.55 6.42
N VAL A 288 8.40 5.85 6.35
CA VAL A 288 7.79 6.58 5.23
C VAL A 288 6.76 7.59 5.74
N LEU A 289 6.86 8.84 5.30
CA LEU A 289 5.83 9.85 5.47
C LEU A 289 5.06 10.00 4.16
N HIS A 290 3.73 9.92 4.22
CA HIS A 290 2.81 10.20 3.13
C HIS A 290 2.44 11.68 3.15
N ILE A 291 2.77 12.40 2.07
CA ILE A 291 2.72 13.85 2.01
C ILE A 291 1.79 14.30 0.88
N LYS A 292 0.85 15.19 1.19
CA LYS A 292 -0.05 15.85 0.23
C LYS A 292 0.54 17.16 -0.28
N ALA A 293 1.78 17.10 -0.75
CA ALA A 293 2.49 18.26 -1.23
C ALA A 293 3.48 17.90 -2.33
N ASP A 294 4.03 18.93 -2.94
CA ASP A 294 5.04 18.84 -3.97
C ASP A 294 6.44 18.54 -3.40
N TYR A 295 7.41 18.45 -4.30
CA TYR A 295 8.81 18.22 -4.01
C TYR A 295 9.41 19.27 -3.08
N ALA A 296 9.17 20.57 -3.33
CA ALA A 296 9.75 21.65 -2.55
C ALA A 296 9.28 21.60 -1.08
N THR A 297 7.99 21.36 -0.88
CA THR A 297 7.41 21.20 0.46
C THR A 297 7.95 19.97 1.16
N THR A 298 8.06 18.84 0.44
CA THR A 298 8.62 17.60 0.99
C THR A 298 10.09 17.76 1.36
N GLN A 299 10.88 18.48 0.56
CA GLN A 299 12.27 18.78 0.85
C GLN A 299 12.41 19.66 2.11
N ALA A 300 11.52 20.65 2.29
CA ALA A 300 11.49 21.45 3.51
C ALA A 300 11.16 20.61 4.75
N LEU A 301 10.18 19.70 4.64
CA LEU A 301 9.86 18.75 5.71
C LEU A 301 11.03 17.82 6.03
N GLY A 302 11.73 17.32 5.01
CA GLY A 302 12.94 16.49 5.17
C GLY A 302 14.03 17.23 5.95
N ARG A 303 14.28 18.50 5.64
CA ARG A 303 15.23 19.33 6.41
C ARG A 303 14.78 19.53 7.86
N LYS A 304 13.49 19.74 8.10
CA LYS A 304 12.94 19.88 9.46
C LYS A 304 13.12 18.60 10.26
N LEU A 305 12.81 17.44 9.66
CA LEU A 305 13.03 16.12 10.26
C LEU A 305 14.51 15.91 10.59
N GLN A 306 15.40 16.18 9.63
CA GLN A 306 16.84 16.03 9.83
C GLN A 306 17.38 16.91 10.98
N ALA A 307 16.86 18.13 11.13
CA ALA A 307 17.27 19.05 12.20
C ALA A 307 16.82 18.60 13.60
N MET A 308 15.81 17.71 13.68
CA MET A 308 15.32 17.15 14.94
C MET A 308 15.99 15.84 15.32
N LEU A 309 16.75 15.23 14.40
CA LEU A 309 17.45 13.97 14.64
C LEU A 309 18.91 14.19 15.09
N SER A 310 19.43 13.19 15.80
CA SER A 310 20.84 13.00 16.10
C SER A 310 21.66 12.96 14.81
N ARG A 311 22.86 13.56 14.83
CA ARG A 311 23.69 13.79 13.63
C ARG A 311 24.06 12.50 12.88
N ASP A 312 24.19 11.41 13.62
CA ASP A 312 24.57 10.08 13.13
C ASP A 312 23.37 9.16 12.93
N ALA A 313 22.13 9.66 13.07
CA ALA A 313 20.93 8.85 12.90
C ALA A 313 20.72 8.41 11.45
N LEU A 314 20.89 9.31 10.48
CA LEU A 314 20.60 9.04 9.07
C LEU A 314 21.71 8.24 8.39
N ILE A 315 21.32 7.26 7.57
CA ILE A 315 22.22 6.39 6.80
C ILE A 315 22.03 6.58 5.29
N ASP A 316 23.10 6.41 4.51
CA ASP A 316 23.00 6.45 3.05
C ASP A 316 22.59 5.08 2.51
N HIS A 317 21.33 4.98 2.09
CA HIS A 317 20.80 3.84 1.37
C HIS A 317 19.60 4.32 0.55
N ALA A 318 19.76 4.38 -0.77
CA ALA A 318 18.77 4.93 -1.70
C ALA A 318 17.89 3.82 -2.26
N PRO A 319 16.58 3.78 -1.94
CA PRO A 319 15.67 2.85 -2.58
C PRO A 319 15.63 3.11 -4.09
N ALA A 320 15.72 2.04 -4.89
CA ALA A 320 15.79 2.14 -6.34
C ALA A 320 14.62 2.92 -6.93
N GLY A 321 14.90 3.90 -7.80
CA GLY A 321 13.86 4.73 -8.42
C GLY A 321 13.36 5.91 -7.59
N MET A 322 13.94 6.17 -6.40
CA MET A 322 13.65 7.37 -5.60
C MET A 322 14.67 8.50 -5.86
N GLN A 323 14.22 9.75 -5.71
CA GLN A 323 15.06 10.94 -5.81
C GLN A 323 15.73 11.23 -4.46
N PRO A 324 17.08 11.27 -4.39
CA PRO A 324 17.77 11.72 -3.18
C PRO A 324 17.44 13.18 -2.84
N LEU A 325 17.19 13.45 -1.56
CA LEU A 325 17.02 14.81 -1.01
C LEU A 325 18.23 15.23 -0.17
N ALA A 326 18.68 14.32 0.69
CA ALA A 326 19.83 14.43 1.57
C ALA A 326 20.20 13.02 2.07
N LYS A 327 21.28 12.91 2.85
CA LYS A 327 21.65 11.65 3.50
C LYS A 327 20.46 11.02 4.21
N GLY A 328 20.12 9.79 3.83
CA GLY A 328 19.00 9.03 4.41
C GLY A 328 17.59 9.55 4.11
N LEU A 329 17.43 10.52 3.21
CA LEU A 329 16.13 11.11 2.86
C LEU A 329 15.85 11.01 1.37
N TYR A 330 14.77 10.32 1.00
CA TYR A 330 14.44 10.01 -0.39
C TYR A 330 13.00 10.33 -0.72
N TYR A 331 12.77 10.85 -1.92
CA TYR A 331 11.47 11.30 -2.39
C TYR A 331 10.95 10.46 -3.56
N ALA A 332 9.65 10.23 -3.58
CA ALA A 332 8.96 9.81 -4.79
C ALA A 332 7.50 10.25 -4.79
N GLU A 333 6.92 10.34 -5.97
CA GLU A 333 5.51 10.61 -6.19
C GLU A 333 4.73 9.32 -6.45
N THR A 334 3.43 9.36 -6.19
CA THR A 334 2.51 8.27 -6.49
C THR A 334 1.44 8.76 -7.47
N MET A 335 1.09 7.91 -8.44
CA MET A 335 -0.04 8.13 -9.35
C MET A 335 -1.36 7.69 -8.68
N LYS A 336 -2.46 8.42 -8.92
CA LYS A 336 -3.77 8.19 -8.27
C LYS A 336 -4.30 6.76 -8.42
N ASN A 337 -4.03 6.11 -9.55
CA ASN A 337 -4.51 4.76 -9.87
C ASN A 337 -3.36 3.74 -9.81
N ASP A 338 -2.39 3.94 -8.92
CA ASP A 338 -1.23 3.07 -8.76
C ASP A 338 -1.12 2.53 -7.34
N SER A 339 -0.29 1.50 -7.17
CA SER A 339 0.01 0.95 -5.86
C SER A 339 0.57 2.05 -4.95
N SER A 340 0.06 2.11 -3.72
CA SER A 340 0.61 2.98 -2.68
C SER A 340 1.97 2.47 -2.17
N SER A 341 2.34 1.22 -2.46
CA SER A 341 3.69 0.68 -2.23
C SER A 341 4.63 1.13 -3.35
N HIS A 342 5.76 1.76 -2.97
CA HIS A 342 6.73 2.26 -3.93
C HIS A 342 7.32 1.10 -4.74
N GLY A 343 7.89 0.11 -4.07
CA GLY A 343 8.50 -1.04 -4.73
C GLY A 343 7.53 -1.77 -5.65
N ILE A 344 6.28 -2.02 -5.24
CA ILE A 344 5.31 -2.69 -6.13
C ILE A 344 5.02 -1.84 -7.36
N SER A 345 4.77 -0.55 -7.19
CA SER A 345 4.52 0.39 -8.30
C SER A 345 5.66 0.36 -9.34
N ARG A 346 6.92 0.33 -8.90
CA ARG A 346 8.09 0.35 -9.79
C ARG A 346 8.41 -1.03 -10.36
N ALA A 347 8.16 -2.09 -9.60
CA ALA A 347 8.24 -3.46 -10.07
C ALA A 347 7.27 -3.73 -11.23
N THR A 348 6.05 -3.18 -11.20
CA THR A 348 5.10 -3.27 -12.31
C THR A 348 5.60 -2.56 -13.57
N LEU A 349 6.33 -1.43 -13.44
CA LEU A 349 6.97 -0.76 -14.59
C LEU A 349 8.06 -1.65 -15.21
N ILE A 350 8.88 -2.28 -14.37
CA ILE A 350 9.92 -3.20 -14.79
C ILE A 350 9.30 -4.42 -15.48
N GLU A 351 8.27 -5.04 -14.89
CA GLU A 351 7.55 -6.16 -15.48
C GLU A 351 7.00 -5.81 -16.87
N THR A 352 6.39 -4.62 -16.99
CA THR A 352 5.87 -4.10 -18.26
C THR A 352 6.98 -3.98 -19.31
N ALA A 353 8.13 -3.40 -18.93
CA ALA A 353 9.28 -3.25 -19.82
C ALA A 353 9.88 -4.59 -20.25
N LEU A 354 9.93 -5.57 -19.35
CA LEU A 354 10.47 -6.91 -19.62
C LEU A 354 9.53 -7.76 -20.50
N LYS A 355 8.22 -7.53 -20.41
CA LYS A 355 7.22 -8.20 -21.24
C LYS A 355 7.07 -7.56 -22.62
N ASP A 356 7.55 -6.34 -22.83
CA ASP A 356 7.51 -5.65 -24.12
C ASP A 356 8.36 -6.40 -25.17
N GLN A 357 7.69 -7.03 -26.14
CA GLN A 357 8.28 -7.80 -27.24
C GLN A 357 8.79 -6.92 -28.41
N SER A 358 8.65 -5.59 -28.33
CA SER A 358 9.20 -4.70 -29.35
C SER A 358 10.73 -4.72 -29.38
N ASP A 359 11.31 -4.34 -30.52
CA ASP A 359 12.75 -4.16 -30.64
C ASP A 359 13.21 -2.95 -29.81
N GLY A 360 14.35 -3.08 -29.11
CA GLY A 360 14.95 -1.99 -28.34
C GLY A 360 15.71 -2.46 -27.11
N ALA A 361 16.60 -1.60 -26.61
CA ALA A 361 17.30 -1.83 -25.34
C ALA A 361 16.33 -1.74 -24.15
N LEU A 362 16.63 -2.46 -23.07
CA LEU A 362 15.85 -2.43 -21.82
C LEU A 362 15.61 -0.99 -21.33
N GLU A 363 16.62 -0.13 -21.43
CA GLU A 363 16.51 1.27 -21.05
C GLU A 363 15.34 1.98 -21.76
N SER A 364 15.23 1.82 -23.07
CA SER A 364 14.18 2.46 -23.87
C SER A 364 12.80 1.89 -23.54
N LYS A 365 12.71 0.58 -23.34
CA LYS A 365 11.46 -0.10 -22.92
C LYS A 365 11.01 0.36 -21.54
N LEU A 366 11.96 0.52 -20.61
CA LEU A 366 11.69 1.01 -19.27
C LEU A 366 11.20 2.46 -19.28
N ARG A 367 11.85 3.35 -20.05
CA ARG A 367 11.40 4.75 -20.22
C ARG A 367 9.98 4.82 -20.80
N LYS A 368 9.67 3.98 -21.78
CA LYS A 368 8.33 3.86 -22.35
C LYS A 368 7.31 3.42 -21.29
N ALA A 369 7.59 2.37 -20.54
CA ALA A 369 6.70 1.90 -19.46
C ALA A 369 6.46 2.97 -18.38
N ILE A 370 7.51 3.71 -17.99
CA ILE A 370 7.43 4.84 -17.05
C ILE A 370 6.48 5.92 -17.60
N ALA A 371 6.67 6.34 -18.85
CA ALA A 371 5.87 7.38 -19.49
C ALA A 371 4.40 6.96 -19.68
N GLU A 372 4.13 5.74 -20.13
CA GLU A 372 2.78 5.21 -20.31
C GLU A 372 1.99 5.13 -18.99
N ARG A 373 2.70 4.93 -17.87
CA ARG A 373 2.10 4.96 -16.52
C ARG A 373 1.87 6.39 -16.00
N GLY A 374 2.39 7.41 -16.69
CA GLY A 374 2.26 8.83 -16.34
C GLY A 374 3.36 9.37 -15.43
N TYR A 375 4.49 8.66 -15.30
CA TYR A 375 5.69 9.14 -14.62
C TYR A 375 6.64 9.83 -15.60
N ASN A 376 7.58 10.63 -15.09
CA ASN A 376 8.60 11.27 -15.90
C ASN A 376 9.66 10.22 -16.33
N PRO A 377 9.87 9.98 -17.64
CA PRO A 377 10.80 8.96 -18.14
C PRO A 377 12.27 9.25 -17.80
N ASP A 378 12.62 10.49 -17.49
CA ASP A 378 13.97 10.90 -17.09
C ASP A 378 14.16 10.95 -15.58
N ASN A 379 13.06 10.99 -14.82
CA ASN A 379 13.09 10.93 -13.37
C ASN A 379 11.89 10.13 -12.82
N PRO A 380 12.00 8.80 -12.65
CA PRO A 380 10.89 7.93 -12.27
C PRO A 380 10.35 8.19 -10.85
N ALA A 381 11.01 9.04 -10.08
CA ALA A 381 10.53 9.52 -8.79
C ALA A 381 9.40 10.57 -8.94
N PHE A 382 9.19 11.15 -10.13
CA PHE A 382 8.23 12.22 -10.35
C PHE A 382 7.15 11.78 -11.34
N ARG A 383 5.94 12.31 -11.16
CA ARG A 383 4.90 12.28 -12.19
C ARG A 383 5.35 13.11 -13.39
N MET A 384 4.84 12.76 -14.56
CA MET A 384 4.96 13.64 -15.70
C MET A 384 4.15 14.90 -15.41
N THR A 385 4.79 16.08 -15.44
CA THR A 385 4.04 17.34 -15.45
C THR A 385 3.18 17.31 -16.71
N PRO A 386 1.87 17.61 -16.67
CA PRO A 386 1.09 17.66 -17.89
C PRO A 386 1.78 18.64 -18.83
N THR A 387 2.24 18.15 -19.98
CA THR A 387 2.60 19.02 -21.09
C THR A 387 1.39 19.92 -21.28
N PRO A 388 1.51 21.26 -21.19
CA PRO A 388 0.40 22.11 -21.55
C PRO A 388 0.01 21.68 -22.96
N MET A 389 -1.21 21.14 -23.11
CA MET A 389 -1.78 20.95 -24.42
C MET A 389 -1.58 22.30 -25.10
N LEU A 390 -0.83 22.33 -26.21
CA LEU A 390 -0.89 23.46 -27.11
C LEU A 390 -2.38 23.63 -27.38
N THR A 391 -2.98 24.64 -26.77
CA THR A 391 -4.34 25.03 -27.10
C THR A 391 -4.28 25.30 -28.58
N ASP A 392 -4.98 24.50 -29.38
CA ASP A 392 -5.27 24.73 -30.79
C ASP A 392 -6.10 26.02 -30.91
N THR A 393 -5.50 27.14 -30.53
CA THR A 393 -5.98 28.46 -30.86
C THR A 393 -5.28 28.78 -32.17
N PRO A 394 -5.95 28.62 -33.33
CA PRO A 394 -5.36 29.08 -34.58
C PRO A 394 -5.01 30.55 -34.43
N PRO A 395 -3.89 31.02 -35.01
CA PRO A 395 -3.47 32.41 -34.90
C PRO A 395 -4.62 33.30 -35.39
N SER A 396 -5.14 34.10 -34.46
CA SER A 396 -6.03 35.21 -34.73
C SER A 396 -5.44 36.03 -35.88
N ARG A 397 -6.13 36.06 -37.01
CA ARG A 397 -5.80 36.92 -38.15
C ARG A 397 -5.78 38.35 -37.64
N ALA A 398 -4.58 38.93 -37.56
CA ALA A 398 -4.38 40.34 -37.33
C ALA A 398 -5.26 41.14 -38.30
N GLY A 399 -6.00 42.09 -37.73
CA GLY A 399 -6.99 42.89 -38.43
C GLY A 399 -6.41 43.67 -39.60
N SER A 400 -7.18 43.71 -40.67
CA SER A 400 -7.05 44.71 -41.72
C SER A 400 -7.28 46.10 -41.12
N LEU A 401 -6.29 46.97 -41.24
CA LEU A 401 -6.46 48.42 -41.05
C LEU A 401 -7.28 49.01 -42.20
N PRO A 402 -8.03 50.10 -41.96
CA PRO A 402 -8.91 50.69 -42.96
C PRO A 402 -8.11 51.58 -43.93
N HIS A 403 -8.43 51.49 -45.21
CA HIS A 403 -8.33 52.57 -46.18
C HIS A 403 -9.65 52.71 -46.93
#